data_AF-A0A343TH03-F1
#
_entry.id   AF-A0A343TH03-F1
#
_cell.length_a   1.000
_cell.length_b   1.000
_cell.length_c   1.000
_cell.angle_alpha   90.00
_cell.angle_beta   90.00
_cell.angle_gamma   90.00
#
_symmetry.space_group_name_H-M   'P 1'
#
loop_
_entity.id
_entity.type
_entity.pdbx_description
1 polymer ?
#
loop_
_entity_poly.entity_id
_entity_poly.type
_entity_poly.pdbx_seq_one_letter_code
_entity_poly.pdbx_strand_id
1 'polypeptide(L)' 'MRTPIRAYYTLHYSESGGLDCGFHCEPNPHVDGLLHYQERGHENDTYTYEPVSLDARSVVGLLWEMMDALDDQIDDSK' A
#
# COMPACT_ATOMS: atom_id res chain seq x y z
N MET A 1 16.36 9.52 19.45
CA MET A 1 16.09 9.16 18.04
C MET A 1 15.32 7.84 18.07
N ARG A 2 14.06 7.80 17.58
CA ARG A 2 13.24 6.57 17.58
C ARG A 2 13.62 5.69 16.39
N THR A 3 13.53 4.37 16.58
CA THR A 3 13.89 3.35 15.58
C THR A 3 12.91 3.38 14.41
N PRO A 4 13.38 3.26 13.15
CA PRO A 4 12.51 3.04 12.00
C PRO A 4 11.65 1.78 12.19
N ILE A 5 10.42 1.82 11.67
CA ILE A 5 9.50 0.68 11.74
C ILE A 5 10.05 -0.41 10.81
N ARG A 6 10.47 -1.54 11.39
CA ARG A 6 10.97 -2.71 10.67
C ARG A 6 10.07 -3.89 10.97
N ALA A 7 8.88 -3.85 10.39
CA ALA A 7 7.89 -4.92 10.48
C ALA A 7 7.33 -5.17 9.08
N TYR A 8 6.88 -6.40 8.85
CA TYR A 8 6.02 -6.67 7.72
C TYR A 8 4.59 -6.33 8.10
N TYR A 9 3.91 -5.65 7.19
CA TYR A 9 2.53 -5.21 7.36
C TYR A 9 1.87 -5.06 6.01
N THR A 10 0.54 -5.12 6.03
CA THR A 10 -0.32 -4.93 4.88
C THR A 10 -1.51 -4.09 5.31
N LEU A 11 -1.88 -3.11 4.49
CA LEU A 11 -3.15 -2.40 4.55
C LEU A 11 -3.83 -2.57 3.20
N HIS A 12 -4.99 -3.24 3.18
CA HIS A 12 -5.71 -3.58 1.95
C HIS A 12 -7.13 -3.01 1.96
N TYR A 13 -7.57 -2.55 0.80
CA TYR A 13 -8.94 -2.23 0.45
C TYR A 13 -9.37 -3.14 -0.70
N SER A 14 -10.55 -3.73 -0.56
CA SER A 14 -11.17 -4.45 -1.66
C SER A 14 -12.68 -4.25 -1.62
N GLU A 15 -13.28 -4.19 -2.81
CA GLU A 15 -14.72 -3.98 -2.96
C GLU A 15 -15.34 -4.93 -3.98
N SER A 16 -16.66 -5.08 -3.92
CA SER A 16 -17.41 -5.97 -4.82
C SER A 16 -17.36 -5.54 -6.28
N GLY A 17 -16.90 -4.32 -6.59
CA GLY A 17 -16.67 -3.84 -7.96
C GLY A 17 -15.45 -4.47 -8.64
N GLY A 18 -14.61 -5.19 -7.88
CA GLY A 18 -13.43 -5.89 -8.38
C GLY A 18 -12.11 -5.15 -8.12
N LEU A 19 -12.17 -3.90 -7.65
CA LEU A 19 -10.99 -3.18 -7.17
C LEU A 19 -10.44 -3.86 -5.92
N ASP A 20 -9.14 -4.17 -5.96
CA ASP A 20 -8.35 -4.73 -4.86
C ASP A 20 -7.00 -4.01 -4.86
N CYS A 21 -6.76 -3.19 -3.83
CA CYS A 21 -5.56 -2.40 -3.75
C CYS A 21 -5.06 -2.20 -2.31
N GLY A 22 -3.80 -1.82 -2.16
CA GLY A 22 -3.25 -1.56 -0.84
C GLY A 22 -1.75 -1.42 -0.76
N PHE A 23 -1.29 -1.14 0.45
CA PHE A 23 0.11 -0.97 0.79
C PHE A 23 0.66 -2.23 1.45
N HIS A 24 1.79 -2.71 0.93
CA HIS A 24 2.51 -3.88 1.41
C HIS A 24 3.92 -3.48 1.83
N CYS A 25 4.38 -4.00 2.96
CA CYS A 25 5.77 -3.94 3.39
C CYS A 25 6.30 -5.37 3.54
N GLU A 26 6.71 -5.99 2.44
CA GLU A 26 7.21 -7.36 2.39
C GLU A 26 8.08 -7.59 1.14
N PRO A 27 8.90 -8.66 1.10
CA PRO A 27 9.68 -8.98 -0.10
C PRO A 27 8.76 -9.26 -1.30
N ASN A 28 8.97 -8.53 -2.40
CA ASN A 28 8.19 -8.68 -3.63
C ASN A 28 9.13 -8.71 -4.85
N PRO A 29 8.98 -9.63 -5.81
CA PRO A 29 9.87 -9.73 -6.97
C PRO A 29 9.70 -8.61 -8.01
N HIS A 30 8.67 -7.78 -7.88
CA HIS A 30 8.29 -6.73 -8.84
C HIS A 30 8.85 -5.35 -8.51
N VAL A 31 9.30 -5.13 -7.26
CA VAL A 31 9.83 -3.83 -6.80
C VAL A 31 11.15 -3.99 -6.06
N ASP A 32 12.00 -2.97 -6.16
CA ASP A 32 13.20 -2.89 -5.33
C ASP A 32 12.84 -2.36 -3.94
N GLY A 33 13.05 -3.18 -2.91
CA GLY A 33 12.72 -2.84 -1.52
C GLY A 33 11.56 -3.67 -0.97
N LEU A 34 10.98 -3.22 0.14
CA LEU A 34 9.88 -3.92 0.80
C LEU A 34 8.54 -3.20 0.61
N LEU A 35 8.57 -1.87 0.56
CA LEU A 35 7.37 -1.06 0.59
C LEU A 35 6.87 -0.79 -0.83
N HIS A 36 5.64 -1.19 -1.10
CA HIS A 36 4.99 -1.01 -2.40
C HIS A 36 3.48 -0.83 -2.24
N TYR A 37 2.90 -0.14 -3.21
CA TYR A 37 1.49 -0.18 -3.49
C TYR A 37 1.21 -1.26 -4.53
N GLN A 38 0.13 -2.02 -4.33
CA GLN A 38 -0.32 -3.07 -5.22
C GLN A 38 -1.78 -2.79 -5.58
N GLU A 39 -2.14 -2.94 -6.85
CA GLU A 39 -3.50 -2.69 -7.31
C GLU A 39 -3.93 -3.66 -8.41
N ARG A 40 -5.20 -4.01 -8.41
CA ARG A 40 -5.91 -4.65 -9.52
C ARG A 40 -7.29 -4.04 -9.64
N GLY A 41 -7.63 -3.48 -10.81
CA GLY A 41 -8.90 -2.79 -11.05
C GLY A 41 -10.12 -3.71 -11.18
N HIS A 42 -9.94 -4.93 -11.72
CA HIS A 42 -11.01 -5.92 -11.84
C HIS A 42 -10.54 -7.33 -11.47
N GLU A 43 -11.47 -8.22 -11.09
CA GLU A 43 -11.16 -9.57 -10.61
C GLU A 43 -10.24 -10.40 -11.55
N ASN A 44 -10.34 -10.17 -12.86
CA ASN A 44 -9.59 -10.88 -13.89
C ASN A 44 -8.28 -10.19 -14.31
N ASP A 45 -8.00 -8.99 -13.80
CA ASP A 45 -6.78 -8.27 -14.13
C ASP A 45 -5.58 -8.82 -13.36
N THR A 46 -4.39 -8.57 -13.88
CA THR A 46 -3.14 -8.81 -13.15
C THR A 46 -2.87 -7.65 -12.23
N TYR A 47 -2.30 -7.94 -11.05
CA TYR A 47 -1.82 -6.89 -10.17
C TYR A 47 -0.70 -6.07 -10.82
N THR A 48 -0.78 -4.75 -10.64
CA THR A 48 0.32 -3.81 -10.81
C THR A 48 1.01 -3.59 -9.47
N TYR A 49 2.27 -3.17 -9.52
CA TYR A 49 3.10 -2.97 -8.35
C TYR A 49 3.91 -1.69 -8.55
N GLU A 50 3.82 -0.77 -7.58
CA GLU A 50 4.54 0.48 -7.61
C GLU A 50 5.34 0.66 -6.31
N PRO A 51 6.63 1.01 -6.38
CA PRO A 51 7.39 1.32 -5.18
C PRO A 51 6.84 2.62 -4.57
N VAL A 52 6.68 2.63 -3.25
CA VAL A 52 6.22 3.82 -2.52
C VAL A 52 7.11 4.11 -1.32
N SER A 53 7.06 5.35 -0.84
CA SER A 53 7.82 5.79 0.33
C SER A 53 6.88 6.49 1.30
N LEU A 54 7.07 6.21 2.59
CA LEU A 54 6.31 6.79 3.69
C LEU A 54 7.31 7.36 4.70
N ASP A 55 7.01 8.55 5.22
CA ASP A 55 7.90 9.33 6.08
C ASP A 55 7.62 9.14 7.58
N ALA A 56 6.55 8.41 7.93
CA ALA A 56 6.12 8.20 9.29
C ALA A 56 7.20 7.64 10.22
N ARG A 57 7.26 8.21 11.42
CA ARG A 57 8.24 7.86 12.48
C ARG A 57 7.61 7.17 13.69
N SER A 58 6.34 6.81 13.58
CA SER A 58 5.59 6.09 14.60
C SER A 58 4.54 5.21 13.93
N VAL A 59 4.19 4.09 14.56
CA VAL A 59 3.22 3.14 13.98
C VAL A 59 1.87 3.80 13.72
N VAL A 60 1.41 4.66 14.63
CA VAL A 60 0.15 5.41 14.44
C VAL A 60 0.27 6.40 13.29
N GLY A 61 1.39 7.12 13.18
CA GLY A 61 1.63 8.02 12.06
C GLY A 61 1.69 7.28 10.72
N LEU A 62 2.27 6.08 10.70
CA LEU A 62 2.33 5.23 9.51
C LEU A 62 0.93 4.80 9.08
N LEU A 63 0.07 4.40 10.02
CA LEU A 63 -1.32 4.06 9.72
C LEU A 63 -2.07 5.25 9.11
N TRP A 64 -1.92 6.44 9.69
CA TRP A 64 -2.57 7.64 9.14
C TRP A 64 -2.06 8.00 7.74
N GLU A 65 -0.75 7.99 7.54
CA GLU A 65 -0.15 8.30 6.23
C GLU A 65 -0.58 7.30 5.16
N MET A 66 -0.66 6.00 5.49
CA MET A 66 -1.17 4.98 4.56
C MET A 66 -2.67 5.14 4.28
N MET A 67 -3.47 5.56 5.27
CA MET A 67 -4.89 5.81 5.08
C MET A 67 -5.13 7.01 4.16
N ASP A 68 -4.41 8.11 4.37
CA ASP A 68 -4.51 9.30 3.53
C ASP A 68 -4.09 8.96 2.09
N ALA A 69 -2.96 8.25 1.92
CA ALA A 69 -2.51 7.82 0.60
C ALA A 69 -3.46 6.80 -0.06
N LEU A 70 -4.18 5.98 0.71
CA LEU A 70 -5.18 5.04 0.18
C LEU A 70 -6.43 5.77 -0.30
N ASP A 71 -6.85 6.80 0.42
CA ASP A 71 -7.99 7.65 0.04
C ASP A 71 -7.70 8.35 -1.30
N ASP A 72 -6.49 8.92 -1.47
CA ASP A 72 -6.04 9.52 -2.72
C ASP A 72 -6.10 8.52 -3.90
N GLN A 73 -5.63 7.28 -3.71
CA GLN A 73 -5.66 6.25 -4.75
C GLN A 73 -7.10 5.86 -5.12
N ILE A 74 -7.96 5.66 -4.12
CA ILE A 74 -9.37 5.28 -4.35
C ILE A 74 -10.12 6.40 -5.08
N ASP A 75 -9.82 7.66 -4.80
CA ASP A 75 -10.44 8.78 -5.49
C ASP A 75 -9.95 8.93 -6.93
N ASP A 76 -8.68 8.62 -7.22
CA ASP A 76 -8.14 8.58 -8.59
C ASP A 76 -8.66 7.38 -9.40
N SER A 77 -9.06 6.28 -8.75
CA SER A 77 -9.64 5.09 -9.41
C SER A 77 -11.12 5.24 -9.80
N LYS A 78 -11.81 6.32 -9.42
CA LYS A 78 -13.24 6.59 -9.74
C LYS A 78 -13.43 7.38 -11.03
#